data_AF-A0A7X7KSF6-F1
#
_entry.id   AF-A0A7X7KSF6-F1
#
_cell.length_a   1.000
_cell.length_b   1.000
_cell.length_c   1.000
_cell.angle_alpha   90.00
_cell.angle_beta   90.00
_cell.angle_gamma   90.00
#
_symmetry.space_group_name_H-M   'P 1'
#
loop_
_entity.id
_entity.type
_entity.pdbx_description
1 polymer ?
#
loop_
_entity_poly.entity_id
_entity_poly.type
_entity_poly.pdbx_seq_one_letter_code
_entity_poly.pdbx_strand_id
1 'polypeptide(L)'
;MAKLFTDRGYSLAYPAVSNQVFVRLPLSLRDKLIEQGVSIEVEAETADEAVCRFVTSYTSTDAEIAELGALLSGLQNRGENNDRN
;
A
#
# COMPACT_ATOMS: atom_id res chain seq x y z
N MET A 1 0.74 6.53 -8.88
CA MET A 1 1.04 5.73 -7.66
C MET A 1 0.91 6.53 -6.36
N ALA A 2 1.69 7.58 -6.11
CA ALA A 2 1.65 8.33 -4.83
C ALA A 2 0.23 8.80 -4.43
N LYS A 3 -0.51 9.39 -5.36
CA LYS A 3 -1.91 9.81 -5.15
C LYS A 3 -2.84 8.68 -4.70
N LEU A 4 -2.62 7.44 -5.19
CA LEU A 4 -3.44 6.28 -4.82
C LEU A 4 -3.46 6.06 -3.30
N PHE A 5 -2.29 6.23 -2.68
CA PHE A 5 -2.07 6.03 -1.26
C PHE A 5 -2.50 7.25 -0.45
N THR A 6 -2.13 8.46 -0.88
CA THR A 6 -2.47 9.69 -0.14
C THR A 6 -3.98 9.97 -0.14
N ASP A 7 -4.68 9.69 -1.24
CA ASP A 7 -6.14 9.87 -1.33
C ASP A 7 -6.90 8.88 -0.41
N ARG A 8 -6.23 7.83 0.08
CA ARG A 8 -6.74 6.83 1.01
C ARG A 8 -6.25 7.02 2.45
N GLY A 9 -5.54 8.13 2.72
CA GLY A 9 -5.05 8.48 4.06
C GLY A 9 -3.70 7.89 4.44
N TYR A 10 -3.00 7.19 3.54
CA TYR A 10 -1.67 6.66 3.84
C TYR A 10 -0.58 7.73 3.68
N SER A 11 0.40 7.71 4.58
CA SER A 11 1.50 8.65 4.58
C SER A 11 2.68 8.16 3.74
N LEU A 12 3.26 9.04 2.93
CA LEU A 12 4.51 8.76 2.25
C LEU A 12 5.69 8.89 3.24
N ALA A 13 6.66 7.98 3.15
CA ALA A 13 7.89 8.07 3.94
C ALA A 13 8.81 9.18 3.41
N TYR A 14 8.82 9.36 2.09
CA TYR A 14 9.61 10.37 1.38
C TYR A 14 8.77 11.02 0.26
N PRO A 15 9.13 12.24 -0.20
CA PRO A 15 8.49 12.84 -1.38
C PRO A 15 8.58 11.91 -2.61
N ALA A 16 7.46 11.74 -3.31
CA ALA A 16 7.44 10.94 -4.53
C ALA A 16 8.15 11.69 -5.67
N VAL A 17 9.37 11.27 -6.00
CA VAL A 17 10.22 11.94 -7.01
C VAL A 17 10.44 11.10 -8.28
N SER A 18 9.85 9.90 -8.41
CA SER A 18 10.06 9.02 -9.58
C SER A 18 8.99 7.92 -9.71
N ASN A 19 9.36 6.82 -10.35
CA ASN A 19 8.61 5.56 -10.51
C ASN A 19 8.58 4.69 -9.23
N GLN A 20 9.05 5.22 -8.11
CA GLN A 20 9.06 4.54 -6.83
C GLN A 20 8.33 5.39 -5.81
N VAL A 21 7.53 4.76 -4.97
CA VAL A 21 6.88 5.41 -3.83
C VAL A 21 7.13 4.60 -2.58
N PHE A 22 7.39 5.31 -1.50
CA PHE A 22 7.62 4.74 -0.18
C PHE A 22 6.46 5.13 0.69
N VAL A 23 5.74 4.14 1.22
CA VAL A 23 4.50 4.33 1.95
C VAL A 23 4.62 3.67 3.31
N ARG A 24 4.24 4.38 4.38
CA ARG A 24 4.08 3.78 5.70
C ARG A 24 2.77 3.01 5.73
N LEU A 25 2.86 1.71 5.98
CA LEU A 25 1.71 0.81 6.08
C LEU A 25 1.76 0.06 7.43
N PRO A 26 0.62 -0.15 8.09
CA PRO A 26 0.53 -1.09 9.20
C PRO A 26 1.00 -2.48 8.78
N LEU A 27 1.69 -3.22 9.67
CA LEU A 27 2.20 -4.56 9.36
C LEU A 27 1.09 -5.49 8.87
N SER A 28 -0.08 -5.44 9.52
CA SER A 28 -1.25 -6.24 9.17
C SER A 28 -1.80 -5.97 7.76
N LEU A 29 -1.63 -4.75 7.24
CA LEU A 29 -2.03 -4.39 5.89
C LEU A 29 -0.96 -4.84 4.88
N ARG A 30 0.31 -4.63 5.19
CA ARG A 30 1.43 -5.12 4.38
C ARG A 30 1.31 -6.63 4.17
N ASP A 31 1.11 -7.39 5.24
CA ASP A 31 1.06 -8.86 5.18
C ASP A 31 -0.09 -9.32 4.27
N LYS A 32 -1.27 -8.72 4.41
CA LYS A 32 -2.40 -8.99 3.52
C LYS A 32 -2.10 -8.66 2.06
N LEU A 33 -1.39 -7.58 1.76
CA LEU A 33 -1.01 -7.25 0.39
C LEU A 33 -0.04 -8.28 -0.18
N ILE A 34 0.93 -8.76 0.62
CA ILE A 34 1.85 -9.83 0.22
C ILE A 34 1.09 -11.14 -0.03
N GLU A 35 0.13 -11.49 0.83
CA GLU A 35 -0.74 -12.67 0.64
C GLU A 35 -1.60 -12.58 -0.64
N GLN A 36 -1.98 -11.36 -1.06
CA GLN A 36 -2.67 -11.12 -2.32
C GLN A 36 -1.72 -11.10 -3.53
N GLY A 37 -0.43 -11.40 -3.35
CA GLY A 37 0.56 -11.47 -4.41
C GLY A 37 1.17 -10.13 -4.82
N VAL A 38 0.93 -9.07 -4.05
CA VAL A 38 1.53 -7.75 -4.32
C VAL A 38 3.02 -7.79 -3.95
N SER A 39 3.89 -7.52 -4.92
CA SER A 39 5.32 -7.42 -4.69
C SER A 39 5.66 -6.13 -3.93
N ILE A 40 6.10 -6.27 -2.69
CA ILE A 40 6.45 -5.16 -1.79
C ILE A 40 7.86 -5.39 -1.26
N GLU A 41 8.70 -4.36 -1.32
CA GLU A 41 10.00 -4.35 -0.67
C GLU A 41 9.91 -3.54 0.63
N VAL A 42 10.41 -4.08 1.74
CA VAL A 42 10.42 -3.40 3.05
C VAL A 42 11.77 -2.71 3.23
N GLU A 43 11.76 -1.38 3.33
CA GLU A 43 12.98 -0.59 3.55
C GLU A 43 13.31 -0.46 5.05
N ALA A 44 12.27 -0.28 5.87
CA ALA A 44 12.39 -0.17 7.31
C ALA A 44 11.13 -0.74 7.97
N GLU A 45 11.28 -1.32 9.14
CA GLU A 45 10.21 -1.90 9.93
C GLU A 45 10.30 -1.43 11.38
N THR A 46 9.14 -1.15 11.97
CA THR A 46 8.94 -0.86 13.39
C THR A 46 8.00 -1.89 13.99
N ALA A 47 7.69 -1.79 15.29
CA ALA A 47 6.76 -2.70 15.94
C ALA A 47 5.34 -2.69 15.35
N ASP A 48 4.90 -1.54 14.79
CA ASP A 48 3.51 -1.34 14.35
C ASP A 48 3.38 -1.11 12.84
N GLU A 49 4.42 -0.57 12.20
CA GLU A 49 4.40 -0.16 10.79
C GLU A 49 5.69 -0.51 10.03
N ALA A 50 5.57 -0.65 8.71
CA ALA A 50 6.68 -0.81 7.78
C ALA A 50 6.67 0.28 6.70
N VAL A 51 7.86 0.76 6.34
CA VAL A 51 8.09 1.57 5.15
C VAL A 51 8.19 0.62 3.95
N CYS A 52 7.12 0.59 3.17
CA CYS A 52 6.96 -0.27 2.02
C CYS A 52 7.28 0.49 0.73
N ARG A 53 8.20 -0.05 -0.07
CA ARG A 53 8.58 0.45 -1.39
C ARG A 53 7.73 -0.23 -2.46
N PHE A 54 7.04 0.58 -3.25
CA PHE A 54 6.32 0.18 -4.44
C PHE A 54 7.01 0.77 -5.66
N VAL A 55 7.40 -0.09 -6.60
CA VAL A 55 8.05 0.30 -7.84
C VAL A 55 7.07 0.08 -8.98
N THR A 56 6.75 1.13 -9.72
CA THR A 56 6.06 1.02 -11.02
C THR A 56 7.11 0.84 -12.10
N SER A 57 6.96 -0.20 -12.92
CA SER A 57 7.79 -0.45 -14.10
C SER A 57 7.13 0.15 -15.35
N TYR A 58 7.88 0.29 -16.45
CA TYR A 58 7.32 0.75 -17.73
C TYR A 58 6.24 -0.19 -18.29
N THR A 59 6.17 -1.43 -17.79
CA THR A 59 5.15 -2.42 -18.11
C THR A 59 3.95 -2.38 -17.19
N SER A 60 4.01 -1.62 -16.09
CA SER A 60 2.90 -1.51 -15.14
C SER A 60 1.73 -0.81 -15.83
N THR A 61 0.64 -1.56 -16.01
CA THR A 61 -0.58 -1.08 -16.65
C THR A 61 -1.44 -0.31 -15.64
N ASP A 62 -2.26 0.63 -16.13
CA ASP A 62 -3.29 1.27 -15.30
C ASP A 62 -4.21 0.25 -14.61
N ALA A 63 -4.38 -0.94 -15.19
CA ALA A 63 -5.14 -2.03 -14.61
C ALA A 63 -4.52 -2.56 -13.31
N GLU A 64 -3.19 -2.76 -13.26
CA GLU A 64 -2.49 -3.21 -12.04
C GLU A 64 -2.55 -2.14 -10.94
N ILE A 65 -2.49 -0.86 -11.31
CA ILE A 65 -2.65 0.26 -10.36
C ILE A 65 -4.09 0.32 -9.84
N ALA A 66 -5.08 0.08 -10.70
CA ALA A 66 -6.49 0.03 -10.31
C ALA A 66 -6.79 -1.17 -9.40
N GLU A 67 -6.21 -2.34 -9.69
CA GLU A 67 -6.35 -3.55 -8.87
C GLU A 67 -5.77 -3.34 -7.47
N LEU A 68 -4.57 -2.77 -7.36
CA LEU A 68 -3.99 -2.35 -6.08
C LEU A 68 -4.93 -1.37 -5.34
N GLY A 69 -5.52 -0.43 -6.06
CA GLY A 69 -6.50 0.50 -5.51
C GLY A 69 -7.75 -0.18 -4.95
N ALA A 70 -8.26 -1.20 -5.64
CA ALA A 70 -9.41 -1.98 -5.22
C ALA A 70 -9.07 -2.86 -4.00
N LEU A 71 -7.89 -3.48 -3.97
CA LEU A 71 -7.39 -4.24 -2.83
C LEU A 71 -7.29 -3.37 -1.58
N LEU A 72 -6.66 -2.19 -1.69
CA LEU A 72 -6.52 -1.25 -0.58
C LEU A 72 -7.90 -0.81 -0.03
N SER A 73 -8.85 -0.49 -0.91
CA SER A 73 -10.21 -0.10 -0.51
C SER A 73 -11.01 -1.26 0.09
N GLY A 74 -10.85 -2.49 -0.40
CA GLY A 74 -11.47 -3.68 0.17
C GLY A 74 -10.94 -4.03 1.55
N LEU A 75 -9.65 -3.81 1.79
CA LEU A 75 -9.00 -4.06 3.08
C LEU A 75 -9.36 -3.00 4.13
N GLN A 76 -9.52 -1.72 3.74
CA GLN A 76 -10.01 -0.67 4.63
C GLN A 76 -11.44 -0.95 5.12
N ASN A 77 -12.35 -1.32 4.21
CA ASN A 77 -13.75 -1.63 4.57
C ASN A 77 -13.89 -2.87 5.47
N ARG A 78 -12.94 -3.82 5.44
CA ARG A 78 -12.96 -4.98 6.34
C ARG A 78 -12.42 -4.67 7.74
N GLY A 79 -11.60 -3.64 7.89
CA GLY A 79 -11.16 -3.16 9.20
C GLY A 79 -12.27 -2.44 9.96
N GLU A 80 -13.05 -1.61 9.28
CA GLU A 80 -14.12 -0.83 9.93
C GLU A 80 -15.36 -1.66 10.34
N ASN A 81 -15.62 -2.79 9.70
CA ASN A 81 -16.79 -3.62 10.00
C ASN A 81 -16.58 -4.60 11.17
N ASN A 82 -15.36 -4.77 11.67
CA ASN A 82 -15.05 -5.74 12.74
C ASN A 82 -15.07 -5.14 14.15
N ASP A 83 -15.28 -3.82 14.29
CA ASP A 83 -15.30 -3.09 15.57
C ASP A 83 -16.73 -2.77 16.09
N ARG A 84 -17.77 -3.42 15.54
CA ARG A 84 -19.18 -3.19 15.90
C ARG A 84 -19.94 -4.40 16.47
N ASN A 85 -19.25 -5.40 17.01
CA ASN A 85 -19.88 -6.51 17.74
C ASN A 85 -19.31 -6.62 19.16
#